data_AF-A0A5P9B8P9-F1
#
_entry.id   AF-A0A5P9B8P9-F1
#
_cell.length_a   1.000
_cell.length_b   1.000
_cell.length_c   1.000
_cell.angle_alpha   90.00
_cell.angle_beta   90.00
_cell.angle_gamma   90.00
#
_symmetry.space_group_name_H-M   'P 1'
#
loop_
_entity.id
_entity.type
_entity.pdbx_description
1 polymer ?
#
loop_
_entity_poly.entity_id
_entity_poly.type
_entity_poly.pdbx_seq_one_letter_code
_entity_poly.pdbx_strand_id
1 'polypeptide(L)'
;MPELLNRLEESLGKNISQICDGKFHDTSANHCAHYVSHMAGLSFSFNCIDFKGGFGTPANVRVHEIFSQSPKVGLWSEAIIEREVLVFVTRTENVDLVNKRMRNVPQKHIGIFANGSVYHYSNSLNQVVKCSPQQFLSEFNEIYQGEQGLFFGSFPGEDLELEIKPSANLVSRGLAFDLVKEGRRWYASVGGDTSQRFYVGSETKKGKYVGLFMNPNDYYGPTYRAEDYIEQYDHWAQLLELTGYCESKNNFNLINTYDSAKFTFGFFQLAAHTANDNLVIFFRRLMELSNSSDYFPELGLHNGHLHRVNENGGLTNLEVETNSGPAGRRQLQRFMDFLNAKRKEHDMQEVLQAARVIHWSNHDQEMRDLQVEVACEILQAKLERYSRWYDLDGYSDTICALIADIHHQGRARKSKVRAALRSANPKEKLININTNYKGRINDLRFKIKEMENRGVLGNMIYDAGLNEFR
;
A
#
# COMPACT_ATOMS: atom_id res chain seq x y z
N MET A 1 5.25 -8.34 24.11
CA MET A 1 4.73 -9.48 23.31
C MET A 1 4.90 -10.81 24.06
N PRO A 2 4.07 -11.13 25.08
CA PRO A 2 4.15 -12.44 25.75
C PRO A 2 3.95 -13.62 24.77
N GLU A 3 3.23 -13.37 23.68
CA GLU A 3 2.87 -14.37 22.68
C GLU A 3 4.06 -14.86 21.84
N LEU A 4 5.03 -14.00 21.47
CA LEU A 4 6.18 -14.43 20.67
C LEU A 4 7.11 -15.34 21.48
N LEU A 5 7.49 -14.93 22.69
CA LEU A 5 8.36 -15.73 23.55
C LEU A 5 7.75 -17.10 23.85
N ASN A 6 6.44 -17.16 24.15
CA ASN A 6 5.75 -18.43 24.36
C ASN A 6 5.84 -19.34 23.12
N ARG A 7 5.61 -18.79 21.92
CA ARG A 7 5.73 -19.55 20.66
C ARG A 7 7.15 -20.05 20.42
N LEU A 8 8.16 -19.26 20.78
CA LEU A 8 9.57 -19.65 20.67
C LEU A 8 9.90 -20.81 21.62
N GLU A 9 9.51 -20.71 22.89
CA GLU A 9 9.71 -21.77 23.89
C GLU A 9 8.97 -23.06 23.50
N GLU A 10 7.71 -22.97 23.08
CA GLU A 10 6.93 -24.11 22.59
C GLU A 10 7.52 -24.75 21.33
N SER A 11 8.36 -24.04 20.58
CA SER A 11 8.97 -24.54 19.35
C SER A 11 10.25 -25.36 19.57
N LEU A 12 10.85 -25.30 20.77
CA LEU A 12 12.10 -25.98 21.07
C LEU A 12 12.01 -27.50 20.83
N GLY A 13 13.05 -28.05 20.20
CA GLY A 13 13.12 -29.47 19.84
C GLY A 13 12.20 -29.88 18.69
N LYS A 14 11.35 -28.99 18.15
CA LYS A 14 10.49 -29.32 17.02
C LYS A 14 11.28 -29.32 15.70
N ASN A 15 10.98 -30.29 14.85
CA ASN A 15 11.39 -30.30 13.46
C ASN A 15 10.53 -29.33 12.64
N ILE A 16 11.04 -28.83 11.51
CA ILE A 16 10.31 -27.89 10.66
C ILE A 16 8.97 -28.45 10.15
N SER A 17 8.85 -29.77 10.01
CA SER A 17 7.61 -30.46 9.62
C SER A 17 6.48 -30.29 10.63
N GLN A 18 6.81 -30.01 11.89
CA GLN A 18 5.86 -29.75 12.97
C GLN A 18 5.49 -28.25 13.09
N ILE A 19 6.14 -27.39 12.29
CA ILE A 19 5.96 -25.93 12.33
C ILE A 19 5.31 -25.43 11.03
N CYS A 20 5.79 -25.91 9.89
CA CYS A 20 5.32 -25.50 8.58
C CYS A 20 4.17 -26.39 8.10
N ASP A 21 3.01 -25.81 7.81
CA ASP A 21 1.88 -26.51 7.16
C ASP A 21 2.02 -26.57 5.63
N GLY A 22 2.89 -25.74 5.04
CA GLY A 22 3.18 -25.66 3.60
C GLY A 22 4.06 -26.78 3.01
N LYS A 23 4.40 -27.81 3.80
CA LYS A 23 5.15 -29.02 3.37
C LYS A 23 6.56 -28.79 2.80
N PHE A 24 7.16 -27.62 3.03
CA PHE A 24 8.58 -27.38 2.73
C PHE A 24 9.46 -27.89 3.88
N HIS A 25 9.62 -29.22 3.95
CA HIS A 25 10.26 -29.92 5.09
C HIS A 25 11.53 -30.71 4.74
N ASP A 26 12.08 -30.47 3.56
CA ASP A 26 13.26 -31.20 3.09
C ASP A 26 14.47 -30.85 3.96
N THR A 27 14.96 -31.80 4.75
CA THR A 27 16.06 -31.60 5.70
C THR A 27 17.39 -31.25 5.02
N SER A 28 17.53 -31.44 3.71
CA SER A 28 18.69 -30.96 2.94
C SER A 28 18.64 -29.45 2.66
N ALA A 29 17.48 -28.80 2.85
CA ALA A 29 17.31 -27.37 2.69
C ALA A 29 17.66 -26.61 3.98
N ASN A 30 18.13 -25.37 3.82
CA ASN A 30 18.37 -24.48 4.96
C ASN A 30 17.05 -23.91 5.48
N HIS A 31 16.69 -24.24 6.72
CA HIS A 31 15.40 -23.86 7.32
C HIS A 31 15.47 -22.74 8.37
N CYS A 32 16.61 -22.09 8.55
CA CYS A 32 16.78 -21.01 9.54
C CYS A 32 15.82 -19.82 9.29
N ALA A 33 15.83 -19.26 8.08
CA ALA A 33 14.88 -18.20 7.70
C ALA A 33 13.43 -18.70 7.72
N HIS A 34 13.20 -19.95 7.32
CA HIS A 34 11.89 -20.57 7.27
C HIS A 34 11.24 -20.62 8.67
N TYR A 35 11.98 -21.11 9.66
CA TYR A 35 11.56 -21.14 11.06
C TYR A 35 11.28 -19.74 11.61
N VAL A 36 12.25 -18.83 11.50
CA VAL A 36 12.13 -17.44 11.99
C VAL A 36 10.90 -16.77 11.39
N SER A 37 10.64 -17.00 10.11
CA SER A 37 9.51 -16.42 9.40
C SER A 37 8.16 -16.94 9.87
N HIS A 38 8.04 -18.22 10.21
CA HIS A 38 6.81 -18.72 10.85
C HIS A 38 6.60 -18.10 12.23
N MET A 39 7.67 -17.98 13.03
CA MET A 39 7.58 -17.40 14.37
C MET A 39 7.19 -15.91 14.31
N ALA A 40 7.78 -15.15 13.39
CA ALA A 40 7.53 -13.71 13.25
C ALA A 40 6.42 -13.34 12.26
N GLY A 41 5.78 -14.31 11.59
CA GLY A 41 4.72 -14.06 10.60
C GLY A 41 5.19 -13.42 9.29
N LEU A 42 6.45 -13.62 8.90
CA LEU A 42 7.05 -12.97 7.74
C LEU A 42 6.73 -13.73 6.45
N SER A 43 5.93 -13.14 5.56
CA SER A 43 5.45 -13.80 4.32
C SER A 43 5.71 -13.04 3.00
N PHE A 44 6.46 -11.93 3.05
CA PHE A 44 6.87 -11.17 1.85
C PHE A 44 7.82 -11.96 0.92
N SER A 45 8.11 -11.42 -0.27
CA SER A 45 9.10 -12.01 -1.21
C SER A 45 8.86 -13.50 -1.50
N PHE A 46 9.92 -14.31 -1.54
CA PHE A 46 9.89 -15.73 -1.89
C PHE A 46 9.74 -16.61 -0.65
N ASN A 47 8.68 -17.40 -0.61
CA ASN A 47 8.28 -18.16 0.58
C ASN A 47 8.19 -19.68 0.32
N CYS A 48 7.91 -20.43 1.39
CA CYS A 48 7.82 -21.90 1.36
C CYS A 48 6.74 -22.45 0.41
N ILE A 49 5.64 -21.71 0.21
CA ILE A 49 4.57 -22.08 -0.71
C ILE A 49 5.02 -21.88 -2.16
N ASP A 50 5.71 -20.78 -2.46
CA ASP A 50 6.30 -20.54 -3.79
C ASP A 50 7.34 -21.61 -4.15
N PHE A 51 8.09 -22.11 -3.16
CA PHE A 51 9.11 -23.13 -3.39
C PHE A 51 8.53 -24.52 -3.65
N LYS A 52 7.61 -25.01 -2.80
CA LYS A 52 7.04 -26.37 -2.95
C LYS A 52 5.85 -26.45 -3.90
N GLY A 53 5.08 -25.37 -4.02
CA GLY A 53 3.72 -25.39 -4.56
C GLY A 53 2.73 -26.00 -3.56
N GLY A 54 1.64 -25.30 -3.24
CA GLY A 54 0.63 -25.83 -2.33
C GLY A 54 -0.21 -24.79 -1.60
N PHE A 55 -0.77 -25.19 -0.45
CA PHE A 55 -1.57 -24.38 0.44
C PHE A 55 -0.96 -24.43 1.85
N GLY A 56 -1.12 -23.36 2.63
CA GLY A 56 -0.58 -23.25 3.99
C GLY A 56 -0.28 -21.80 4.33
N THR A 57 0.30 -21.59 5.51
CA THR A 57 0.76 -20.28 5.97
C THR A 57 2.10 -19.96 5.32
N PRO A 58 2.20 -18.98 4.41
CA PRO A 58 3.46 -18.66 3.75
C PRO A 58 4.48 -18.09 4.73
N ALA A 59 5.72 -18.55 4.62
CA ALA A 59 6.85 -18.08 5.42
C ALA A 59 8.09 -17.88 4.55
N ASN A 60 8.77 -16.74 4.70
CA ASN A 60 10.00 -16.40 3.98
C ASN A 60 11.08 -17.46 4.20
N VAL A 61 11.83 -17.79 3.13
CA VAL A 61 12.88 -18.81 3.19
C VAL A 61 14.28 -18.26 2.92
N ARG A 62 14.43 -16.93 2.79
CA ARG A 62 15.70 -16.29 2.39
C ARG A 62 16.18 -15.27 3.42
N VAL A 63 17.29 -15.60 4.10
CA VAL A 63 17.90 -14.77 5.16
C VAL A 63 18.21 -13.34 4.69
N HIS A 64 18.88 -13.21 3.55
CA HIS A 64 19.34 -11.92 3.02
C HIS A 64 18.19 -10.98 2.61
N GLU A 65 17.05 -11.55 2.21
CA GLU A 65 15.85 -10.78 1.91
C GLU A 65 15.22 -10.28 3.21
N ILE A 66 15.15 -11.10 4.26
CA ILE A 66 14.68 -10.66 5.58
C ILE A 66 15.56 -9.52 6.12
N PHE A 67 16.88 -9.67 6.04
CA PHE A 67 17.84 -8.64 6.46
C PHE A 67 17.59 -7.30 5.74
N SER A 68 17.41 -7.34 4.42
CA SER A 68 17.18 -6.13 3.62
C SER A 68 15.83 -5.47 3.90
N GLN A 69 14.87 -6.24 4.44
CA GLN A 69 13.52 -5.81 4.74
C GLN A 69 13.34 -5.38 6.21
N SER A 70 14.32 -5.63 7.08
CA SER A 70 14.32 -5.13 8.46
C SER A 70 14.40 -3.60 8.46
N PRO A 71 13.52 -2.87 9.16
CA PRO A 71 13.56 -1.41 9.19
C PRO A 71 14.93 -0.83 9.55
N LYS A 72 15.57 -1.41 10.56
CA LYS A 72 16.91 -1.09 11.03
C LYS A 72 17.75 -2.35 11.10
N VAL A 73 19.01 -2.24 10.71
CA VAL A 73 20.04 -3.27 10.87
C VAL A 73 21.31 -2.62 11.41
N GLY A 74 22.16 -3.39 12.06
CA GLY A 74 23.42 -2.90 12.62
C GLY A 74 24.28 -4.01 13.20
N LEU A 75 25.39 -3.61 13.82
CA LEU A 75 26.25 -4.55 14.54
C LEU A 75 25.55 -5.02 15.80
N TRP A 76 25.77 -6.28 16.22
CA TRP A 76 25.15 -6.82 17.43
C TRP A 76 25.39 -5.97 18.68
N SER A 77 26.53 -5.31 18.79
CA SER A 77 26.87 -4.39 19.88
C SER A 77 25.95 -3.17 19.99
N GLU A 78 25.21 -2.85 18.93
CA GLU A 78 24.27 -1.72 18.86
C GLU A 78 22.81 -2.18 19.06
N ALA A 79 22.58 -3.48 19.25
CA ALA A 79 21.24 -4.02 19.44
C ALA A 79 20.65 -3.59 20.79
N ILE A 80 19.37 -3.22 20.77
CA ILE A 80 18.58 -2.98 21.99
C ILE A 80 18.11 -4.35 22.49
N ILE A 81 18.76 -4.89 23.52
CA ILE A 81 18.55 -6.27 24.00
C ILE A 81 17.37 -6.40 24.97
N GLU A 82 16.75 -5.29 25.35
CA GLU A 82 15.54 -5.26 26.17
C GLU A 82 14.28 -5.65 25.38
N ARG A 83 14.39 -5.74 24.04
CA ARG A 83 13.31 -6.12 23.13
C ARG A 83 13.70 -7.32 22.28
N GLU A 84 12.71 -8.01 21.73
CA GLU A 84 12.96 -9.06 20.75
C GLU A 84 13.53 -8.46 19.45
N VAL A 85 14.55 -9.11 18.88
CA VAL A 85 15.18 -8.69 17.61
C VAL A 85 15.58 -9.91 16.78
N LEU A 86 15.77 -9.71 15.48
CA LEU A 86 16.39 -10.70 14.62
C LEU A 86 17.91 -10.68 14.81
N VAL A 87 18.52 -11.85 14.82
CA VAL A 87 19.98 -12.02 14.88
C VAL A 87 20.43 -12.69 13.60
N PHE A 88 21.47 -12.14 12.98
CA PHE A 88 22.05 -12.66 11.75
C PHE A 88 23.54 -12.93 11.95
N VAL A 89 24.03 -13.99 11.32
CA VAL A 89 25.45 -14.33 11.30
C VAL A 89 25.88 -14.74 9.90
N THR A 90 26.97 -14.14 9.44
CA THR A 90 27.67 -14.44 8.18
C THR A 90 29.03 -13.72 8.23
N ARG A 91 29.86 -13.88 7.20
CA ARG A 91 31.11 -13.12 7.11
C ARG A 91 30.86 -11.63 7.11
N THR A 92 31.71 -10.87 7.78
CA THR A 92 31.62 -9.41 7.85
C THR A 92 31.59 -8.76 6.46
N GLU A 93 32.40 -9.25 5.52
CA GLU A 93 32.45 -8.79 4.11
C GLU A 93 31.16 -9.01 3.31
N ASN A 94 30.24 -9.86 3.79
CA ASN A 94 28.95 -10.11 3.15
C ASN A 94 27.89 -9.08 3.52
N VAL A 95 28.15 -8.20 4.50
CA VAL A 95 27.18 -7.26 5.03
C VAL A 95 27.58 -5.84 4.72
N ASP A 96 26.63 -5.10 4.16
CA ASP A 96 26.70 -3.68 3.86
C ASP A 96 25.59 -3.01 4.66
N LEU A 97 25.93 -2.53 5.86
CA LEU A 97 24.97 -1.94 6.80
C LEU A 97 24.37 -0.64 6.27
N VAL A 98 25.15 0.14 5.52
CA VAL A 98 24.72 1.42 4.94
C VAL A 98 23.58 1.18 3.95
N ASN A 99 23.74 0.22 3.05
CA ASN A 99 22.72 -0.11 2.05
C ASN A 99 21.75 -1.21 2.52
N LYS A 100 21.81 -1.59 3.80
CA LYS A 100 21.03 -2.67 4.41
C LYS A 100 21.05 -3.96 3.60
N ARG A 101 22.20 -4.32 3.04
CA ARG A 101 22.33 -5.44 2.11
C ARG A 101 23.17 -6.55 2.73
N MET A 102 22.69 -7.78 2.57
CA MET A 102 23.44 -8.99 2.86
C MET A 102 23.60 -9.80 1.58
N ARG A 103 24.83 -10.27 1.28
CA ARG A 103 25.08 -11.06 0.07
C ARG A 103 24.31 -12.37 0.08
N ASN A 104 23.83 -12.79 -1.09
CA ASN A 104 23.19 -14.09 -1.24
C ASN A 104 24.21 -15.23 -1.31
N VAL A 105 24.78 -15.62 -0.17
CA VAL A 105 25.75 -16.74 -0.05
C VAL A 105 25.19 -17.92 0.76
N PRO A 106 25.68 -19.16 0.60
CA PRO A 106 25.22 -20.29 1.41
C PRO A 106 25.53 -20.17 2.91
N GLN A 107 26.67 -19.57 3.26
CA GLN A 107 27.12 -19.39 4.65
C GLN A 107 26.49 -18.14 5.29
N LYS A 108 25.23 -18.28 5.70
CA LYS A 108 24.51 -17.27 6.48
C LYS A 108 23.40 -17.93 7.30
N HIS A 109 23.17 -17.42 8.50
CA HIS A 109 22.15 -17.93 9.40
C HIS A 109 21.37 -16.80 10.07
N ILE A 110 20.18 -17.12 10.57
CA ILE A 110 19.27 -16.20 11.26
C ILE A 110 18.62 -16.89 12.45
N GLY A 111 18.39 -16.13 13.51
CA GLY A 111 17.60 -16.50 14.68
C GLY A 111 16.78 -15.33 15.21
N ILE A 112 16.01 -15.57 16.27
CA ILE A 112 15.30 -14.55 17.03
C ILE A 112 15.94 -14.46 18.41
N PHE A 113 16.40 -13.28 18.80
CA PHE A 113 16.80 -13.00 20.16
C PHE A 113 15.58 -12.61 20.98
N ALA A 114 15.36 -13.32 22.09
CA ALA A 114 14.34 -13.01 23.08
C ALA A 114 14.82 -13.48 24.46
N ASN A 115 14.59 -12.67 25.49
CA ASN A 115 14.89 -13.02 26.88
C ASN A 115 16.31 -13.59 27.10
N GLY A 116 17.32 -12.94 26.52
CA GLY A 116 18.73 -13.32 26.68
C GLY A 116 19.20 -14.51 25.82
N SER A 117 18.32 -15.13 25.03
CA SER A 117 18.65 -16.30 24.20
C SER A 117 18.33 -16.07 22.72
N VAL A 118 19.09 -16.70 21.84
CA VAL A 118 18.84 -16.80 20.39
C VAL A 118 18.15 -18.12 20.10
N TYR A 119 16.95 -18.07 19.54
CA TYR A 119 16.19 -19.21 19.06
C TYR A 119 16.42 -19.34 17.56
N HIS A 120 16.89 -20.50 17.10
CA HIS A 120 17.11 -20.76 15.68
C HIS A 120 16.87 -22.23 15.34
N TYR A 121 16.64 -22.48 14.05
CA TYR A 121 16.64 -23.84 13.53
C TYR A 121 18.08 -24.29 13.27
N SER A 122 18.48 -25.42 13.83
CA SER A 122 19.75 -26.07 13.53
C SER A 122 19.56 -27.11 12.42
N ASN A 123 20.20 -26.92 11.27
CA ASN A 123 20.10 -27.86 10.16
C ASN A 123 20.85 -29.18 10.46
N SER A 124 21.90 -29.16 11.28
CA SER A 124 22.62 -30.36 11.69
C SER A 124 21.79 -31.23 12.65
N LEU A 125 21.10 -30.60 13.60
CA LEU A 125 20.24 -31.30 14.56
C LEU A 125 18.80 -31.52 14.05
N ASN A 126 18.43 -30.89 12.92
CA ASN A 126 17.09 -30.93 12.34
C ASN A 126 15.96 -30.52 13.32
N GLN A 127 16.26 -29.55 14.19
CA GLN A 127 15.31 -29.07 15.20
C GLN A 127 15.59 -27.62 15.59
N VAL A 128 14.61 -27.01 16.25
CA VAL A 128 14.79 -25.71 16.90
C VAL A 128 15.61 -25.86 18.17
N VAL A 129 16.60 -24.99 18.35
CA VAL A 129 17.45 -24.91 19.54
C VAL A 129 17.48 -23.47 20.07
N LYS A 130 17.93 -23.32 21.31
CA LYS A 130 18.24 -22.02 21.91
C LYS A 130 19.64 -22.01 22.51
N CYS A 131 20.33 -20.88 22.35
CA CYS A 131 21.68 -20.66 22.86
C CYS A 131 21.89 -19.18 23.20
N SER A 132 22.98 -18.85 23.90
CA SER A 132 23.36 -17.44 24.08
C SER A 132 23.88 -16.84 22.76
N PRO A 133 23.84 -15.50 22.57
CA PRO A 133 24.42 -14.86 21.38
C PRO A 133 25.89 -15.22 21.15
N GLN A 134 26.67 -15.39 22.22
CA GLN A 134 28.08 -15.77 22.16
C GLN A 134 28.25 -17.21 21.66
N GLN A 135 27.44 -18.15 22.17
CA GLN A 135 27.44 -19.53 21.68
C GLN A 135 26.98 -19.60 20.22
N PHE A 136 25.96 -18.84 19.85
CA PHE A 136 25.49 -18.73 18.48
C PHE A 136 26.62 -18.31 17.54
N LEU A 137 27.34 -17.22 17.84
CA LEU A 137 28.48 -16.78 17.03
C LEU A 137 29.62 -17.83 17.01
N SER A 138 29.93 -18.44 18.15
CA SER A 138 30.99 -19.47 18.23
C SER A 138 30.69 -20.67 17.35
N GLU A 139 29.45 -21.17 17.36
CA GLU A 139 29.01 -22.30 16.51
C GLU A 139 29.24 -22.00 15.03
N PHE A 140 28.85 -20.81 14.56
CA PHE A 140 29.04 -20.45 13.16
C PHE A 140 30.48 -20.10 12.78
N ASN A 141 31.32 -19.67 13.73
CA ASN A 141 32.76 -19.56 13.50
C ASN A 141 33.44 -20.91 13.25
N GLU A 142 32.93 -21.99 13.85
CA GLU A 142 33.45 -23.34 13.64
C GLU A 142 32.97 -23.95 12.31
N ILE A 143 31.72 -23.64 11.90
CA ILE A 143 31.08 -24.25 10.73
C ILE A 143 31.35 -23.45 9.44
N TYR A 144 31.44 -22.13 9.52
CA TYR A 144 31.64 -21.27 8.35
C TYR A 144 33.10 -20.86 8.20
N GLN A 145 33.53 -20.70 6.95
CA GLN A 145 34.87 -20.24 6.66
C GLN A 145 34.92 -18.71 6.80
N GLY A 146 36.06 -18.15 7.21
CA GLY A 146 36.29 -16.72 7.31
C GLY A 146 35.81 -16.10 8.63
N GLU A 147 36.04 -14.80 8.81
CA GLU A 147 35.65 -14.06 10.00
C GLU A 147 34.15 -13.77 10.00
N GLN A 148 33.39 -14.43 10.89
CA GLN A 148 31.96 -14.17 11.03
C GLN A 148 31.71 -12.94 11.89
N GLY A 149 30.68 -12.18 11.52
CA GLY A 149 30.12 -11.10 12.31
C GLY A 149 28.73 -11.45 12.82
N LEU A 150 28.36 -10.88 13.96
CA LEU A 150 27.01 -10.93 14.49
C LEU A 150 26.31 -9.58 14.25
N PHE A 151 25.12 -9.63 13.67
CA PHE A 151 24.34 -8.47 13.28
C PHE A 151 22.92 -8.58 13.84
N PHE A 152 22.27 -7.46 14.07
CA PHE A 152 20.85 -7.45 14.42
C PHE A 152 20.01 -6.84 13.30
N GLY A 153 18.71 -7.14 13.35
CA GLY A 153 17.70 -6.40 12.60
C GLY A 153 16.38 -6.32 13.36
N SER A 154 15.64 -5.23 13.17
CA SER A 154 14.24 -5.14 13.62
C SER A 154 13.33 -6.05 12.79
N PHE A 155 12.17 -6.43 13.31
CA PHE A 155 11.23 -7.25 12.54
C PHE A 155 10.66 -6.44 11.36
N PRO A 156 10.64 -6.99 10.14
CA PRO A 156 10.00 -6.33 9.00
C PRO A 156 8.53 -6.00 9.26
N GLY A 157 8.18 -4.71 9.13
CA GLY A 157 6.82 -4.22 9.32
C GLY A 157 6.42 -3.91 10.77
N GLU A 158 7.28 -4.15 11.77
CA GLU A 158 7.01 -3.83 13.19
C GLU A 158 6.75 -2.34 13.44
N ASP A 159 7.14 -1.52 12.48
CA ASP A 159 7.27 -0.08 12.59
C ASP A 159 6.20 0.65 11.76
N LEU A 160 5.25 -0.08 11.18
CA LEU A 160 4.15 0.48 10.39
C LEU A 160 2.97 0.95 11.26
N GLU A 161 2.80 0.37 12.45
CA GLU A 161 1.84 0.89 13.43
C GLU A 161 2.43 2.13 14.10
N LEU A 162 1.71 3.23 14.00
CA LEU A 162 2.09 4.53 14.56
C LEU A 162 1.55 4.64 15.97
N GLU A 163 2.39 5.13 16.89
CA GLU A 163 1.91 5.60 18.19
C GLU A 163 1.20 6.94 17.99
N ILE A 164 -0.13 6.91 17.98
CA ILE A 164 -0.92 8.10 17.69
C ILE A 164 -1.34 8.76 18.98
N LYS A 165 -0.87 9.99 19.11
CA LYS A 165 -1.26 10.85 20.21
C LYS A 165 -2.47 11.66 19.73
N PRO A 166 -3.66 11.48 20.35
CA PRO A 166 -4.91 12.05 19.84
C PRO A 166 -5.05 13.56 20.09
N SER A 167 -4.05 14.19 20.71
CA SER A 167 -4.07 15.59 21.09
C SER A 167 -2.89 16.34 20.50
N ALA A 168 -3.16 17.50 19.91
CA ALA A 168 -2.20 18.29 19.17
C ALA A 168 -0.94 18.65 19.99
N ASN A 169 -1.11 18.92 21.28
CA ASN A 169 -0.03 19.30 22.21
C ASN A 169 1.05 18.21 22.43
N LEU A 170 0.82 17.00 21.92
CA LEU A 170 1.73 15.88 22.09
C LEU A 170 2.52 15.55 20.81
N VAL A 171 2.25 16.26 19.70
CA VAL A 171 2.88 16.09 18.40
C VAL A 171 4.20 16.87 18.36
N SER A 172 5.31 16.17 18.16
CA SER A 172 6.66 16.74 18.15
C SER A 172 7.16 17.14 16.76
N ARG A 173 6.49 16.66 15.69
CA ARG A 173 6.85 16.89 14.28
C ARG A 173 5.59 16.93 13.41
N GLY A 174 5.59 17.81 12.42
CA GLY A 174 4.47 18.01 11.51
C GLY A 174 3.27 18.73 12.14
N LEU A 175 2.21 18.87 11.36
CA LEU A 175 0.93 19.42 11.78
C LEU A 175 0.24 18.49 12.76
N ALA A 176 -0.25 19.10 13.83
CA ALA A 176 -0.90 18.41 14.91
C ALA A 176 -2.42 18.38 14.69
N PHE A 177 -3.03 17.21 14.75
CA PHE A 177 -4.47 17.01 14.56
C PHE A 177 -5.12 16.50 15.84
N ASP A 178 -6.19 17.14 16.28
CA ASP A 178 -7.09 16.60 17.31
C ASP A 178 -8.20 15.81 16.63
N LEU A 179 -8.37 14.55 17.03
CA LEU A 179 -9.32 13.63 16.43
C LEU A 179 -10.48 13.37 17.39
N VAL A 180 -11.69 13.71 16.96
CA VAL A 180 -12.90 13.62 17.80
C VAL A 180 -13.95 12.74 17.14
N LYS A 181 -14.47 11.79 17.91
CA LYS A 181 -15.59 10.93 17.52
C LYS A 181 -16.90 11.41 18.12
N GLU A 182 -17.92 11.58 17.30
CA GLU A 182 -19.30 11.84 17.71
C GLU A 182 -20.25 10.80 17.09
N GLY A 183 -20.75 9.89 17.92
CA GLY A 183 -21.50 8.74 17.44
C GLY A 183 -20.65 7.88 16.51
N ARG A 184 -20.99 7.84 15.21
CA ARG A 184 -20.21 7.12 14.17
C ARG A 184 -19.35 8.03 13.32
N ARG A 185 -19.39 9.34 13.56
CA ARG A 185 -18.71 10.35 12.72
C ARG A 185 -17.40 10.75 13.37
N TRP A 186 -16.37 10.82 12.54
CA TRP A 186 -15.05 11.33 12.90
C TRP A 186 -14.86 12.74 12.36
N TYR A 187 -14.26 13.58 13.18
CA TYR A 187 -13.92 14.95 12.87
C TYR A 187 -12.48 15.21 13.30
N ALA A 188 -11.88 16.21 12.67
CA ALA A 188 -10.54 16.66 13.02
C ALA A 188 -10.47 18.19 13.07
N SER A 189 -9.51 18.71 13.83
CA SER A 189 -9.09 20.11 13.85
C SER A 189 -7.57 20.19 13.94
N VAL A 190 -6.98 21.26 13.40
CA VAL A 190 -5.52 21.47 13.46
C VAL A 190 -5.17 22.30 14.70
N GLY A 191 -4.16 21.85 15.45
CA GLY A 191 -3.55 22.64 16.53
C GLY A 191 -4.46 23.00 17.70
N GLY A 192 -5.51 22.22 18.01
CA GLY A 192 -6.47 22.53 19.06
C GLY A 192 -7.56 23.53 18.65
N ASP A 193 -7.49 24.11 17.46
CA ASP A 193 -8.44 25.11 17.01
C ASP A 193 -9.74 24.47 16.51
N THR A 194 -10.66 24.27 17.45
CA THR A 194 -11.99 23.71 17.16
C THR A 194 -12.85 24.58 16.24
N SER A 195 -12.46 25.84 15.96
CA SER A 195 -13.14 26.68 14.96
C SER A 195 -12.86 26.23 13.53
N GLN A 196 -11.75 25.52 13.30
CA GLN A 196 -11.35 24.95 12.00
C GLN A 196 -11.70 23.46 11.89
N ARG A 197 -12.75 23.02 12.62
CA ARG A 197 -13.19 21.63 12.64
C ARG A 197 -13.75 21.20 11.29
N PHE A 198 -13.31 20.04 10.80
CA PHE A 198 -13.77 19.45 9.55
C PHE A 198 -14.16 17.97 9.70
N TYR A 199 -14.99 17.48 8.79
CA TYR A 199 -15.50 16.11 8.79
C TYR A 199 -14.53 15.16 8.08
N VAL A 200 -14.15 14.06 8.74
CA VAL A 200 -13.20 13.08 8.18
C VAL A 200 -13.94 11.91 7.52
N GLY A 201 -15.01 11.42 8.15
CA GLY A 201 -15.78 10.29 7.63
C GLY A 201 -16.65 9.62 8.68
N SER A 202 -17.52 8.72 8.25
CA SER A 202 -18.35 7.90 9.12
C SER A 202 -17.85 6.46 9.14
N GLU A 203 -17.82 5.86 10.31
CA GLU A 203 -17.57 4.44 10.48
C GLU A 203 -18.59 3.61 9.69
N THR A 204 -18.11 2.72 8.84
CA THR A 204 -18.90 1.85 7.99
C THR A 204 -18.35 0.43 7.97
N LYS A 205 -19.15 -0.50 7.47
CA LYS A 205 -18.80 -1.92 7.34
C LYS A 205 -19.25 -2.47 6.00
N LYS A 206 -18.35 -3.16 5.30
CA LYS A 206 -18.65 -3.91 4.07
C LYS A 206 -18.12 -5.33 4.18
N GLY A 207 -19.05 -6.28 4.31
CA GLY A 207 -18.70 -7.68 4.57
C GLY A 207 -17.92 -7.81 5.89
N LYS A 208 -16.66 -8.24 5.80
CA LYS A 208 -15.77 -8.42 6.95
C LYS A 208 -14.87 -7.21 7.26
N TYR A 209 -14.90 -6.18 6.42
CA TYR A 209 -14.04 -5.01 6.56
C TYR A 209 -14.81 -3.87 7.21
N VAL A 210 -14.15 -3.18 8.13
CA VAL A 210 -14.59 -1.90 8.70
C VAL A 210 -13.67 -0.79 8.22
N GLY A 211 -14.17 0.43 8.16
CA GLY A 211 -13.39 1.63 7.83
C GLY A 211 -14.26 2.88 7.79
N LEU A 212 -13.79 3.94 7.16
CA LEU A 212 -14.43 5.23 7.00
C LEU A 212 -15.04 5.39 5.59
N PHE A 213 -16.19 6.04 5.54
CA PHE A 213 -16.92 6.41 4.33
C PHE A 213 -17.52 7.81 4.49
N MET A 214 -17.42 8.63 3.45
CA MET A 214 -18.15 9.90 3.36
C MET A 214 -19.44 9.69 2.56
N ASN A 215 -20.59 9.99 3.17
CA ASN A 215 -21.85 9.95 2.41
C ASN A 215 -21.91 11.13 1.44
N PRO A 216 -22.54 10.99 0.26
CA PRO A 216 -22.70 12.09 -0.69
C PRO A 216 -23.35 13.36 -0.11
N ASN A 217 -24.25 13.21 0.87
CA ASN A 217 -24.89 14.35 1.54
C ASN A 217 -23.95 15.09 2.50
N ASP A 218 -22.82 14.49 2.85
CA ASP A 218 -21.80 15.04 3.75
C ASP A 218 -20.55 15.54 2.97
N TYR A 219 -20.60 15.58 1.63
CA TYR A 219 -19.49 16.09 0.81
C TYR A 219 -19.31 17.60 0.98
N TYR A 220 -18.06 18.05 0.97
CA TYR A 220 -17.68 19.44 1.16
C TYR A 220 -16.28 19.69 0.57
N GLY A 221 -15.85 20.95 0.55
CA GLY A 221 -14.50 21.33 0.13
C GLY A 221 -14.39 21.57 -1.38
N PRO A 222 -13.15 21.69 -1.91
CA PRO A 222 -12.91 21.97 -3.31
C PRO A 222 -13.39 20.84 -4.22
N THR A 223 -13.89 21.21 -5.39
CA THR A 223 -14.28 20.27 -6.44
C THR A 223 -13.46 20.49 -7.71
N TYR A 224 -13.14 19.40 -8.39
CA TYR A 224 -12.51 19.41 -9.71
C TYR A 224 -13.48 19.93 -10.77
N ARG A 225 -12.99 20.81 -11.63
CA ARG A 225 -13.69 21.36 -12.79
C ARG A 225 -12.74 21.30 -13.97
N ALA A 226 -13.14 20.70 -15.10
CA ALA A 226 -12.23 20.57 -16.23
C ALA A 226 -11.72 21.93 -16.72
N GLU A 227 -12.58 22.95 -16.71
CA GLU A 227 -12.25 24.30 -17.20
C GLU A 227 -11.04 24.93 -16.50
N ASP A 228 -10.79 24.59 -15.24
CA ASP A 228 -9.65 25.13 -14.48
C ASP A 228 -8.32 24.51 -14.94
N TYR A 229 -8.36 23.43 -15.73
CA TYR A 229 -7.19 22.65 -16.14
C TYR A 229 -7.08 22.39 -17.65
N ILE A 230 -7.98 22.94 -18.47
CA ILE A 230 -7.95 22.78 -19.93
C ILE A 230 -6.63 23.28 -20.53
N GLU A 231 -6.08 24.39 -20.03
CA GLU A 231 -4.81 24.90 -20.58
C GLU A 231 -3.64 23.93 -20.39
N GLN A 232 -3.68 23.12 -19.33
CA GLN A 232 -2.58 22.21 -18.98
C GLN A 232 -2.77 20.80 -19.56
N TYR A 233 -4.01 20.29 -19.58
CA TYR A 233 -4.30 18.90 -19.97
C TYR A 233 -5.24 18.78 -21.17
N ASP A 234 -5.60 19.89 -21.81
CA ASP A 234 -6.47 19.95 -22.98
C ASP A 234 -7.77 19.13 -22.75
N HIS A 235 -8.18 18.35 -23.75
CA HIS A 235 -9.40 17.57 -23.70
C HIS A 235 -9.39 16.45 -22.65
N TRP A 236 -8.22 16.02 -22.16
CA TRP A 236 -8.14 15.03 -21.08
C TRP A 236 -8.81 15.50 -19.79
N ALA A 237 -8.79 16.81 -19.54
CA ALA A 237 -9.48 17.42 -18.42
C ALA A 237 -10.99 17.09 -18.42
N GLN A 238 -11.61 17.01 -19.61
CA GLN A 238 -13.03 16.66 -19.78
C GLN A 238 -13.30 15.20 -19.43
N LEU A 239 -12.46 14.28 -19.91
CA LEU A 239 -12.61 12.85 -19.61
C LEU A 239 -12.45 12.56 -18.10
N LEU A 240 -11.52 13.28 -17.45
CA LEU A 240 -11.35 13.23 -16.00
C LEU A 240 -12.62 13.70 -15.28
N GLU A 241 -13.26 14.78 -15.74
CA GLU A 241 -14.47 15.33 -15.11
C GLU A 241 -15.62 14.32 -15.12
N LEU A 242 -15.80 13.56 -16.21
CA LEU A 242 -16.84 12.53 -16.28
C LEU A 242 -16.58 11.43 -15.25
N THR A 243 -15.36 10.87 -15.25
CA THR A 243 -15.01 9.75 -14.37
C THR A 243 -15.02 10.20 -12.90
N GLY A 244 -14.41 11.35 -12.61
CA GLY A 244 -14.38 11.96 -11.28
C GLY A 244 -15.78 12.28 -10.75
N TYR A 245 -16.68 12.79 -11.59
CA TYR A 245 -18.05 13.09 -11.16
C TYR A 245 -18.78 11.82 -10.73
N CYS A 246 -18.53 10.73 -11.44
CA CYS A 246 -19.15 9.47 -11.13
C CYS A 246 -18.52 8.75 -9.93
N GLU A 247 -17.23 9.00 -9.62
CA GLU A 247 -16.54 8.44 -8.45
C GLU A 247 -16.82 9.23 -7.17
N SER A 248 -16.76 10.56 -7.24
CA SER A 248 -16.65 11.44 -6.07
C SER A 248 -17.50 12.70 -6.17
N LYS A 249 -18.32 12.85 -7.21
CA LYS A 249 -18.91 14.15 -7.58
C LYS A 249 -17.83 15.23 -7.73
N ASN A 250 -16.64 14.84 -8.19
CA ASN A 250 -15.45 15.67 -8.33
C ASN A 250 -14.86 16.23 -7.03
N ASN A 251 -15.25 15.77 -5.84
CA ASN A 251 -14.68 16.30 -4.58
C ASN A 251 -13.24 15.79 -4.38
N PHE A 252 -12.29 16.71 -4.19
CA PHE A 252 -10.87 16.38 -4.05
C PHE A 252 -10.51 15.66 -2.74
N ASN A 253 -11.34 15.80 -1.72
CA ASN A 253 -11.04 15.34 -0.36
C ASN A 253 -11.76 14.03 0.02
N LEU A 254 -12.33 13.28 -0.93
CA LEU A 254 -13.05 12.06 -0.57
C LEU A 254 -12.14 10.91 -0.22
N ILE A 255 -12.49 10.23 0.88
CA ILE A 255 -11.85 9.00 1.34
C ILE A 255 -12.84 7.83 1.36
N ASN A 256 -12.31 6.63 1.09
CA ASN A 256 -12.97 5.35 1.29
C ASN A 256 -11.95 4.33 1.80
N THR A 257 -12.16 3.75 2.99
CA THR A 257 -11.16 2.86 3.60
C THR A 257 -11.69 1.49 4.02
N TYR A 258 -12.97 1.22 3.74
CA TYR A 258 -13.70 0.03 4.21
C TYR A 258 -13.68 -1.18 3.26
N ASP A 259 -12.89 -1.15 2.18
CA ASP A 259 -12.88 -2.22 1.18
C ASP A 259 -11.51 -2.89 1.02
N SER A 260 -11.34 -3.70 -0.03
CA SER A 260 -10.10 -4.45 -0.27
C SER A 260 -8.88 -3.58 -0.57
N ALA A 261 -9.08 -2.31 -0.95
CA ALA A 261 -8.00 -1.36 -1.17
C ALA A 261 -7.45 -0.80 0.14
N LYS A 262 -8.13 -0.98 1.29
CA LYS A 262 -7.84 -0.37 2.62
C LYS A 262 -7.91 1.15 2.67
N PHE A 263 -7.58 1.81 1.57
CA PHE A 263 -7.55 3.25 1.47
C PHE A 263 -7.66 3.65 0.00
N THR A 264 -8.60 4.53 -0.28
CA THR A 264 -8.84 5.14 -1.58
C THR A 264 -9.10 6.61 -1.36
N PHE A 265 -8.49 7.47 -2.17
CA PHE A 265 -8.52 8.90 -1.93
C PHE A 265 -8.63 9.73 -3.22
N GLY A 266 -9.25 10.90 -3.11
CA GLY A 266 -9.24 11.94 -4.13
C GLY A 266 -10.45 11.92 -5.04
N PHE A 267 -10.57 12.94 -5.90
CA PHE A 267 -11.69 13.05 -6.83
C PHE A 267 -11.74 11.88 -7.83
N PHE A 268 -10.58 11.33 -8.15
CA PHE A 268 -10.42 10.18 -9.06
C PHE A 268 -10.33 8.84 -8.32
N GLN A 269 -10.52 8.82 -6.99
CA GLN A 269 -10.54 7.60 -6.16
C GLN A 269 -9.33 6.67 -6.39
N LEU A 270 -8.12 7.22 -6.17
CA LEU A 270 -6.87 6.48 -6.30
C LEU A 270 -6.72 5.46 -5.16
N ALA A 271 -6.57 4.17 -5.50
CA ALA A 271 -6.50 3.08 -4.54
C ALA A 271 -5.06 2.77 -4.07
N ALA A 272 -4.89 2.42 -2.78
CA ALA A 272 -3.58 2.14 -2.17
C ALA A 272 -2.95 0.79 -2.57
N HIS A 273 -3.76 -0.18 -2.97
CA HIS A 273 -3.29 -1.56 -3.10
C HIS A 273 -2.51 -1.86 -4.39
N THR A 274 -2.52 -0.96 -5.38
CA THR A 274 -1.91 -1.21 -6.70
C THR A 274 -0.47 -0.72 -6.74
N ALA A 275 0.45 -1.59 -7.11
CA ALA A 275 1.85 -1.22 -7.36
C ALA A 275 1.99 -0.43 -8.65
N ASN A 276 2.83 0.61 -8.63
CA ASN A 276 3.13 1.45 -9.80
C ASN A 276 1.88 1.98 -10.53
N ASP A 277 0.80 2.24 -9.79
CA ASP A 277 -0.45 2.83 -10.28
C ASP A 277 -1.16 3.49 -9.09
N ASN A 278 -2.03 4.46 -9.37
CA ASN A 278 -2.91 5.10 -8.40
C ASN A 278 -2.16 5.74 -7.20
N LEU A 279 -2.58 5.42 -5.96
CA LEU A 279 -2.28 6.24 -4.79
C LEU A 279 -0.80 6.24 -4.40
N VAL A 280 -0.07 5.16 -4.70
CA VAL A 280 1.38 5.10 -4.40
C VAL A 280 2.15 6.11 -5.24
N ILE A 281 1.80 6.30 -6.51
CA ILE A 281 2.43 7.31 -7.38
C ILE A 281 2.13 8.69 -6.82
N PHE A 282 0.87 8.95 -6.45
CA PHE A 282 0.48 10.22 -5.86
C PHE A 282 1.27 10.51 -4.58
N PHE A 283 1.44 9.55 -3.68
CA PHE A 283 2.24 9.74 -2.46
C PHE A 283 3.72 9.94 -2.74
N ARG A 284 4.32 9.29 -3.76
CA ARG A 284 5.70 9.59 -4.15
C ARG A 284 5.86 11.06 -4.51
N ARG A 285 4.96 11.57 -5.36
CA ARG A 285 4.97 12.97 -5.79
C ARG A 285 4.68 13.95 -4.64
N LEU A 286 3.75 13.60 -3.74
CA LEU A 286 3.49 14.41 -2.55
C LEU A 286 4.74 14.58 -1.71
N MET A 287 5.60 13.55 -1.60
CA MET A 287 6.84 13.64 -0.84
C MET A 287 7.93 14.50 -1.52
N GLU A 288 7.70 14.96 -2.74
CA GLU A 288 8.55 15.94 -3.43
C GLU A 288 8.13 17.39 -3.08
N LEU A 289 6.93 17.59 -2.54
CA LEU A 289 6.44 18.91 -2.12
C LEU A 289 7.15 19.41 -0.86
N SER A 290 7.35 20.73 -0.79
CA SER A 290 8.12 21.38 0.28
C SER A 290 7.50 21.24 1.67
N ASN A 291 6.18 21.15 1.75
CA ASN A 291 5.40 21.00 2.99
C ASN A 291 5.02 19.53 3.28
N SER A 292 5.58 18.56 2.55
CA SER A 292 5.26 17.14 2.74
C SER A 292 5.51 16.65 4.16
N SER A 293 6.60 17.11 4.79
CA SER A 293 6.94 16.79 6.18
C SER A 293 5.97 17.36 7.21
N ASP A 294 5.19 18.38 6.82
CA ASP A 294 4.15 18.92 7.70
C ASP A 294 2.99 17.94 7.82
N TYR A 295 2.64 17.24 6.74
CA TYR A 295 1.52 16.29 6.75
C TYR A 295 1.95 14.87 7.06
N PHE A 296 3.10 14.41 6.56
CA PHE A 296 3.59 13.05 6.73
C PHE A 296 5.07 13.03 7.15
N PRO A 297 5.38 13.46 8.38
CA PRO A 297 6.77 13.49 8.86
C PRO A 297 7.42 12.10 8.96
N GLU A 298 6.62 11.04 8.91
CA GLU A 298 7.08 9.65 8.94
C GLU A 298 7.30 9.05 7.55
N LEU A 299 7.15 9.83 6.48
CA LEU A 299 7.36 9.39 5.10
C LEU A 299 8.57 10.10 4.46
N GLY A 300 9.19 9.42 3.52
CA GLY A 300 10.25 9.98 2.69
C GLY A 300 10.54 9.15 1.46
N LEU A 301 11.21 9.75 0.49
CA LEU A 301 11.69 9.06 -0.70
C LEU A 301 13.10 8.53 -0.48
N HIS A 302 13.30 7.24 -0.76
CA HIS A 302 14.63 6.64 -0.81
C HIS A 302 14.74 5.78 -2.06
N ASN A 303 15.73 6.08 -2.90
CA ASN A 303 15.95 5.47 -4.22
C ASN A 303 14.69 5.49 -5.11
N GLY A 304 13.94 6.59 -5.09
CA GLY A 304 12.71 6.76 -5.88
C GLY A 304 11.48 6.00 -5.37
N HIS A 305 11.59 5.33 -4.22
CA HIS A 305 10.48 4.59 -3.60
C HIS A 305 10.05 5.24 -2.28
N LEU A 306 8.76 5.18 -2.00
CA LEU A 306 8.16 5.61 -0.75
C LEU A 306 8.58 4.70 0.40
N HIS A 307 9.14 5.31 1.44
CA HIS A 307 9.55 4.64 2.66
C HIS A 307 8.87 5.27 3.87
N ARG A 308 8.58 4.45 4.87
CA ARG A 308 8.37 4.91 6.24
C ARG A 308 9.74 5.17 6.87
N VAL A 309 9.90 6.34 7.47
CA VAL A 309 11.12 6.82 8.12
C VAL A 309 10.87 6.91 9.63
N ASN A 310 11.71 6.24 10.40
CA ASN A 310 11.58 6.17 11.85
C ASN A 310 12.46 7.24 12.50
N GLU A 311 12.08 7.71 13.69
CA GLU A 311 12.91 8.68 14.44
C GLU A 311 14.33 8.16 14.73
N ASN A 312 14.50 6.83 14.83
CA ASN A 312 15.78 6.17 15.07
C ASN A 312 16.58 5.82 13.81
N GLY A 313 16.19 6.38 12.65
CA GLY A 313 16.81 6.18 11.34
C GLY A 313 16.39 4.90 10.60
N GLY A 314 15.44 4.13 11.14
CA GLY A 314 14.88 2.97 10.44
C GLY A 314 14.15 3.38 9.15
N LEU A 315 14.27 2.53 8.12
CA LEU A 315 13.65 2.73 6.81
C LEU A 315 12.87 1.48 6.40
N THR A 316 11.58 1.62 6.15
CA THR A 316 10.72 0.53 5.67
C THR A 316 10.16 0.87 4.30
N ASN A 317 10.58 0.12 3.28
CA ASN A 317 10.02 0.26 1.94
C ASN A 317 8.53 -0.15 1.95
N LEU A 318 7.65 0.81 1.60
CA LEU A 318 6.20 0.63 1.60
C LEU A 318 5.69 -0.01 0.30
N GLU A 319 6.51 -0.01 -0.74
CA GLU A 319 6.16 -0.41 -2.11
C GLU A 319 6.52 -1.86 -2.43
N VAL A 320 6.79 -2.67 -1.41
CA VAL A 320 7.06 -4.10 -1.58
C VAL A 320 5.77 -4.80 -2.00
N GLU A 321 5.78 -5.37 -3.21
CA GLU A 321 4.70 -6.21 -3.72
C GLU A 321 4.64 -7.56 -2.96
N THR A 322 3.47 -7.88 -2.43
CA THR A 322 3.22 -9.17 -1.76
C THR A 322 1.95 -9.82 -2.27
N ASN A 323 1.88 -11.17 -2.31
CA ASN A 323 0.68 -11.94 -2.71
C ASN A 323 -0.37 -12.00 -1.58
N SER A 324 -0.69 -10.87 -0.95
CA SER A 324 -1.61 -10.77 0.20
C SER A 324 -3.05 -10.46 -0.18
N GLY A 325 -3.31 -10.13 -1.45
CA GLY A 325 -4.62 -9.72 -1.93
C GLY A 325 -5.62 -10.87 -2.09
N PRO A 326 -6.90 -10.55 -2.32
CA PRO A 326 -7.92 -11.56 -2.59
C PRO A 326 -7.51 -12.48 -3.75
N ALA A 327 -7.60 -13.81 -3.52
CA ALA A 327 -7.11 -14.83 -4.45
C ALA A 327 -5.61 -14.74 -4.81
N GLY A 328 -4.78 -14.28 -3.86
CA GLY A 328 -3.32 -14.23 -4.03
C GLY A 328 -2.82 -13.10 -4.94
N ARG A 329 -3.66 -12.08 -5.22
CA ARG A 329 -3.25 -10.93 -6.02
C ARG A 329 -2.12 -10.17 -5.33
N ARG A 330 -1.17 -9.67 -6.14
CA ARG A 330 -0.12 -8.77 -5.67
C ARG A 330 -0.71 -7.45 -5.20
N GLN A 331 -0.28 -7.00 -4.03
CA GLN A 331 -0.67 -5.72 -3.43
C GLN A 331 0.49 -5.09 -2.66
N LEU A 332 0.40 -3.78 -2.44
CA LEU A 332 1.32 -3.02 -1.58
C LEU A 332 0.89 -3.08 -0.11
N GLN A 333 0.99 -4.25 0.50
CA GLN A 333 0.42 -4.49 1.83
C GLN A 333 0.95 -3.51 2.88
N ARG A 334 2.24 -3.19 2.84
CA ARG A 334 2.86 -2.26 3.81
C ARG A 334 2.37 -0.83 3.66
N PHE A 335 2.23 -0.33 2.43
CA PHE A 335 1.63 0.98 2.18
C PHE A 335 0.18 1.02 2.66
N MET A 336 -0.58 -0.04 2.39
CA MET A 336 -1.95 -0.17 2.89
C MET A 336 -2.01 -0.20 4.42
N ASP A 337 -1.08 -0.90 5.08
CA ASP A 337 -1.00 -0.99 6.55
C ASP A 337 -0.56 0.33 7.18
N PHE A 338 0.35 1.09 6.53
CA PHE A 338 0.72 2.44 6.95
C PHE A 338 -0.49 3.41 6.91
N LEU A 339 -1.35 3.29 5.90
CA LEU A 339 -2.54 4.14 5.79
C LEU A 339 -3.68 3.71 6.71
N ASN A 340 -3.86 2.40 6.87
CA ASN A 340 -4.93 1.80 7.64
C ASN A 340 -4.49 0.42 8.15
N ALA A 341 -3.92 0.35 9.36
CA ALA A 341 -3.30 -0.88 9.86
C ALA A 341 -4.37 -1.97 10.09
N LYS A 342 -5.52 -1.60 10.67
CA LYS A 342 -6.52 -2.57 11.13
C LYS A 342 -7.77 -2.59 10.24
N ARG A 343 -8.23 -3.79 9.85
CA ARG A 343 -9.45 -3.97 9.01
C ARG A 343 -10.66 -4.54 9.72
N LYS A 344 -10.51 -4.89 11.00
CA LYS A 344 -11.56 -5.54 11.81
C LYS A 344 -12.08 -4.64 12.91
N GLU A 345 -11.34 -3.58 13.23
CA GLU A 345 -11.68 -2.53 14.17
C GLU A 345 -11.25 -1.19 13.59
N HIS A 346 -11.89 -0.12 14.05
CA HIS A 346 -11.49 1.23 13.67
C HIS A 346 -10.19 1.59 14.38
N ASP A 347 -9.27 2.18 13.62
CA ASP A 347 -7.92 2.49 14.05
C ASP A 347 -7.69 4.01 14.01
N MET A 348 -6.98 4.54 15.00
CA MET A 348 -6.66 5.96 15.03
C MET A 348 -5.72 6.35 13.90
N GLN A 349 -4.94 5.39 13.40
CA GLN A 349 -4.09 5.61 12.23
C GLN A 349 -4.91 5.89 11.00
N GLU A 350 -5.94 5.08 10.72
CA GLU A 350 -6.87 5.32 9.62
C GLU A 350 -7.45 6.74 9.68
N VAL A 351 -7.91 7.18 10.86
CA VAL A 351 -8.51 8.50 11.05
C VAL A 351 -7.48 9.62 10.86
N LEU A 352 -6.27 9.48 11.42
CA LEU A 352 -5.20 10.47 11.28
C LEU A 352 -4.77 10.64 9.82
N GLN A 353 -4.53 9.52 9.11
CA GLN A 353 -4.08 9.58 7.72
C GLN A 353 -5.16 10.16 6.82
N ALA A 354 -6.44 9.83 7.06
CA ALA A 354 -7.57 10.46 6.38
C ALA A 354 -7.64 11.98 6.66
N ALA A 355 -7.51 12.39 7.93
CA ALA A 355 -7.52 13.80 8.31
C ALA A 355 -6.40 14.60 7.63
N ARG A 356 -5.19 14.03 7.54
CA ARG A 356 -4.02 14.64 6.87
C ARG A 356 -4.31 14.92 5.40
N VAL A 357 -4.70 13.91 4.61
CA VAL A 357 -4.95 14.09 3.17
C VAL A 357 -6.15 15.00 2.89
N ILE A 358 -7.20 14.94 3.71
CA ILE A 358 -8.38 15.81 3.61
C ILE A 358 -7.98 17.27 3.87
N HIS A 359 -7.30 17.52 4.98
CA HIS A 359 -6.86 18.86 5.34
C HIS A 359 -5.92 19.45 4.29
N TRP A 360 -4.96 18.66 3.81
CA TRP A 360 -4.03 19.09 2.78
C TRP A 360 -4.77 19.49 1.51
N SER A 361 -5.67 18.63 1.04
CA SER A 361 -6.46 18.87 -0.16
C SER A 361 -7.37 20.10 -0.07
N ASN A 362 -7.91 20.39 1.12
CA ASN A 362 -8.78 21.54 1.32
C ASN A 362 -8.02 22.87 1.29
N HIS A 363 -6.74 22.90 1.67
CA HIS A 363 -6.00 24.15 1.93
C HIS A 363 -4.87 24.42 0.94
N ASP A 364 -4.45 23.42 0.17
CA ASP A 364 -3.28 23.52 -0.70
C ASP A 364 -3.65 23.29 -2.16
N GLN A 365 -3.38 24.29 -3.01
CA GLN A 365 -3.65 24.20 -4.44
C GLN A 365 -2.66 23.27 -5.15
N GLU A 366 -1.38 23.28 -4.77
CA GLU A 366 -0.34 22.45 -5.39
C GLU A 366 -0.64 20.96 -5.15
N MET A 367 -1.15 20.60 -3.97
CA MET A 367 -1.64 19.26 -3.69
C MET A 367 -2.79 18.84 -4.62
N ARG A 368 -3.75 19.75 -4.89
CA ARG A 368 -4.88 19.48 -5.80
C ARG A 368 -4.42 19.35 -7.24
N ASP A 369 -3.56 20.25 -7.69
CA ASP A 369 -2.98 20.24 -9.03
C ASP A 369 -2.26 18.91 -9.27
N LEU A 370 -1.47 18.46 -8.29
CA LEU A 370 -0.78 17.18 -8.37
C LEU A 370 -1.75 15.98 -8.39
N GLN A 371 -2.89 16.08 -7.71
CA GLN A 371 -3.92 15.05 -7.78
C GLN A 371 -4.52 14.97 -9.20
N VAL A 372 -4.68 16.10 -9.88
CA VAL A 372 -5.13 16.17 -11.28
C VAL A 372 -4.07 15.63 -12.23
N GLU A 373 -2.81 16.05 -12.07
CA GLU A 373 -1.66 15.59 -12.87
C GLU A 373 -1.57 14.06 -12.88
N VAL A 374 -1.51 13.46 -11.69
CA VAL A 374 -1.41 12.00 -11.54
C VAL A 374 -2.63 11.29 -12.12
N ALA A 375 -3.84 11.84 -11.93
CA ALA A 375 -5.04 11.26 -12.52
C ALA A 375 -5.02 11.32 -14.05
N CYS A 376 -4.52 12.42 -14.63
CA CYS A 376 -4.37 12.61 -16.07
C CYS A 376 -3.38 11.61 -16.67
N GLU A 377 -2.17 11.50 -16.10
CA GLU A 377 -1.15 10.54 -16.55
C GLU A 377 -1.68 9.10 -16.51
N ILE A 378 -2.36 8.73 -15.42
CA ILE A 378 -2.99 7.42 -15.28
C ILE A 378 -4.04 7.18 -16.36
N LEU A 379 -4.89 8.17 -16.63
CA LEU A 379 -5.95 8.07 -17.64
C LEU A 379 -5.36 7.93 -19.05
N GLN A 380 -4.37 8.76 -19.41
CA GLN A 380 -3.69 8.71 -20.70
C GLN A 380 -3.04 7.34 -20.93
N ALA A 381 -2.24 6.86 -19.99
CA ALA A 381 -1.60 5.54 -20.08
C ALA A 381 -2.61 4.39 -20.16
N LYS A 382 -3.76 4.53 -19.48
CA LYS A 382 -4.87 3.55 -19.54
C LYS A 382 -5.58 3.61 -20.89
N LEU A 383 -5.87 4.79 -21.44
CA LEU A 383 -6.56 4.91 -22.72
C LEU A 383 -5.71 4.40 -23.88
N GLU A 384 -4.40 4.65 -23.89
CA GLU A 384 -3.47 4.06 -24.86
C GLU A 384 -3.54 2.51 -24.84
N ARG A 385 -3.59 1.93 -23.63
CA ARG A 385 -3.78 0.49 -23.45
C ARG A 385 -5.15 0.02 -23.94
N TYR A 386 -6.21 0.80 -23.70
CA TYR A 386 -7.56 0.47 -24.15
C TYR A 386 -7.69 0.59 -25.67
N SER A 387 -7.00 1.53 -26.30
CA SER A 387 -6.90 1.66 -27.75
C SER A 387 -6.39 0.37 -28.36
N ARG A 388 -5.30 -0.20 -27.83
CA ARG A 388 -4.79 -1.52 -28.26
C ARG A 388 -5.79 -2.68 -28.06
N TRP A 389 -6.72 -2.57 -27.11
CA TRP A 389 -7.70 -3.63 -26.86
C TRP A 389 -8.93 -3.56 -27.76
N TYR A 390 -9.30 -2.35 -28.19
CA TYR A 390 -10.58 -2.06 -28.81
C TYR A 390 -10.51 -1.36 -30.16
N ASP A 391 -9.31 -1.01 -30.62
CA ASP A 391 -9.08 -0.25 -31.85
C ASP A 391 -9.81 1.10 -31.82
N LEU A 392 -9.41 1.96 -30.87
CA LEU A 392 -10.14 3.20 -30.56
C LEU A 392 -9.84 4.37 -31.51
N ASP A 393 -8.98 4.18 -32.51
CA ASP A 393 -8.69 5.23 -33.48
C ASP A 393 -9.98 5.67 -34.20
N GLY A 394 -10.22 6.97 -34.24
CA GLY A 394 -11.42 7.57 -34.83
C GLY A 394 -12.71 7.42 -34.01
N TYR A 395 -12.68 6.80 -32.83
CA TYR A 395 -13.84 6.79 -31.93
C TYR A 395 -14.02 8.15 -31.25
N SER A 396 -15.27 8.52 -30.96
CA SER A 396 -15.54 9.76 -30.25
C SER A 396 -15.00 9.76 -28.82
N ASP A 397 -14.67 10.94 -28.33
CA ASP A 397 -14.40 11.26 -26.93
C ASP A 397 -15.43 10.64 -25.96
N THR A 398 -16.74 10.69 -26.26
CA THR A 398 -17.79 10.07 -25.43
C THR A 398 -17.61 8.56 -25.29
N ILE A 399 -17.25 7.86 -26.37
CA ILE A 399 -17.03 6.41 -26.31
C ILE A 399 -15.75 6.12 -25.51
N CYS A 400 -14.69 6.88 -25.74
CA CYS A 400 -13.42 6.75 -25.02
C CYS A 400 -13.61 6.97 -23.51
N ALA A 401 -14.34 8.02 -23.13
CA ALA A 401 -14.66 8.35 -21.74
C ALA A 401 -15.49 7.23 -21.06
N LEU A 402 -16.47 6.67 -21.76
CA LEU A 402 -17.26 5.53 -21.27
C LEU A 402 -16.41 4.28 -21.06
N ILE A 403 -15.48 3.98 -21.97
CA ILE A 403 -14.58 2.84 -21.82
C ILE A 403 -13.62 3.05 -20.64
N ALA A 404 -13.08 4.26 -20.50
CA ALA A 404 -12.22 4.61 -19.38
C ALA A 404 -12.94 4.41 -18.04
N ASP A 405 -14.16 4.95 -17.90
CA ASP A 405 -15.01 4.76 -16.72
C ASP A 405 -15.28 3.26 -16.42
N ILE A 406 -15.63 2.47 -17.44
CA ILE A 406 -15.95 1.05 -17.28
C ILE A 406 -14.77 0.29 -16.68
N HIS A 407 -13.55 0.55 -17.15
CA HIS A 407 -12.36 -0.15 -16.66
C HIS A 407 -11.84 0.42 -15.36
N HIS A 408 -11.93 1.74 -15.17
CA HIS A 408 -11.59 2.39 -13.90
C HIS A 408 -12.38 1.77 -12.74
N GLN A 409 -13.70 1.61 -12.92
CA GLN A 409 -14.57 1.00 -11.90
C GLN A 409 -14.76 -0.53 -12.07
N GLY A 410 -14.06 -1.17 -13.01
CA GLY A 410 -14.18 -2.63 -13.22
C GLY A 410 -15.60 -3.15 -13.49
N ARG A 411 -16.47 -2.35 -14.13
CA ARG A 411 -17.90 -2.69 -14.33
C ARG A 411 -18.12 -3.83 -15.31
N ALA A 412 -17.17 -4.10 -16.21
CA ALA A 412 -17.29 -5.14 -17.23
C ALA A 412 -15.95 -5.73 -17.68
N ARG A 413 -15.99 -6.96 -18.20
CA ARG A 413 -14.84 -7.61 -18.87
C ARG A 413 -14.70 -7.14 -20.31
N LYS A 414 -13.49 -7.30 -20.87
CA LYS A 414 -13.16 -6.87 -22.25
C LYS A 414 -14.12 -7.41 -23.32
N SER A 415 -14.55 -8.66 -23.21
CA SER A 415 -15.48 -9.28 -24.17
C SER A 415 -16.83 -8.58 -24.24
N LYS A 416 -17.34 -8.11 -23.09
CA LYS A 416 -18.61 -7.39 -23.01
C LYS A 416 -18.51 -5.99 -23.62
N VAL A 417 -17.37 -5.32 -23.43
CA VAL A 417 -17.08 -4.01 -24.06
C VAL A 417 -17.03 -4.16 -25.58
N ARG A 418 -16.31 -5.17 -26.10
CA ARG A 418 -16.29 -5.45 -27.56
C ARG A 418 -17.67 -5.72 -28.14
N ALA A 419 -18.51 -6.47 -27.43
CA ALA A 419 -19.88 -6.72 -27.86
C ALA A 419 -20.73 -5.43 -27.86
N ALA A 420 -20.55 -4.54 -26.88
CA ALA A 420 -21.22 -3.24 -26.83
C ALA A 420 -20.80 -2.34 -28.01
N LEU A 421 -19.50 -2.30 -28.34
CA LEU A 421 -18.97 -1.50 -29.44
C LEU A 421 -19.51 -1.91 -30.82
N ARG A 422 -19.82 -3.21 -31.00
CA ARG A 422 -20.42 -3.73 -32.26
C ARG A 422 -21.93 -3.55 -32.36
N SER A 423 -22.57 -2.97 -31.34
CA SER A 423 -24.02 -2.79 -31.35
C SER A 423 -24.43 -1.60 -32.22
N ALA A 424 -25.70 -1.55 -32.61
CA ALA A 424 -26.25 -0.41 -33.35
C ALA A 424 -26.24 0.92 -32.57
N ASN A 425 -26.09 0.86 -31.23
CA ASN A 425 -25.97 2.05 -30.38
C ASN A 425 -24.91 1.81 -29.29
N PRO A 426 -23.61 1.94 -29.64
CA PRO A 426 -22.50 1.66 -28.74
C PRO A 426 -22.55 2.48 -27.45
N LYS A 427 -22.79 3.79 -27.55
CA LYS A 427 -22.90 4.70 -26.39
C LYS A 427 -23.87 4.14 -25.35
N GLU A 428 -25.08 3.79 -25.78
CA GLU A 428 -26.10 3.34 -24.84
C GLU A 428 -25.83 1.93 -24.28
N LYS A 429 -25.24 1.04 -25.08
CA LYS A 429 -24.81 -0.27 -24.59
C LYS A 429 -23.66 -0.19 -23.59
N LEU A 430 -22.75 0.78 -23.74
CA LEU A 430 -21.65 1.02 -22.80
C LEU A 430 -22.14 1.62 -21.48
N ILE A 431 -23.06 2.59 -21.51
CA ILE A 431 -23.69 3.15 -20.30
C ILE A 431 -24.32 2.01 -19.48
N ASN A 432 -25.15 1.19 -20.13
CA ASN A 432 -25.89 0.09 -19.50
C ASN A 432 -25.11 -1.23 -19.46
N ILE A 433 -23.78 -1.20 -19.59
CA ILE A 433 -22.97 -2.42 -19.71
C ILE A 433 -23.11 -3.33 -18.49
N ASN A 434 -23.45 -2.78 -17.32
CA ASN A 434 -23.77 -3.54 -16.13
C ASN A 434 -24.90 -2.87 -15.34
N THR A 435 -26.10 -3.42 -15.46
CA THR A 435 -27.34 -2.89 -14.88
C THR A 435 -27.40 -2.93 -13.35
N ASN A 436 -26.47 -3.64 -12.70
CA ASN A 436 -26.37 -3.65 -11.24
C ASN A 436 -25.89 -2.30 -10.67
N TYR A 437 -25.27 -1.44 -11.50
CA TYR A 437 -24.72 -0.15 -11.10
C TYR A 437 -25.70 1.00 -11.40
N LYS A 438 -26.93 0.93 -10.85
CA LYS A 438 -28.00 1.91 -11.16
C LYS A 438 -27.60 3.37 -10.88
N GLY A 439 -26.95 3.64 -9.75
CA GLY A 439 -26.46 4.99 -9.41
C GLY A 439 -25.47 5.52 -10.44
N ARG A 440 -24.47 4.69 -10.81
CA ARG A 440 -23.47 5.04 -11.83
C ARG A 440 -24.10 5.29 -13.20
N ILE A 441 -25.09 4.49 -13.58
CA ILE A 441 -25.82 4.68 -14.85
C ILE A 441 -26.51 6.05 -14.87
N ASN A 442 -27.19 6.42 -13.77
CA ASN A 442 -27.84 7.72 -13.66
C ASN A 442 -26.82 8.87 -13.73
N ASP A 443 -25.69 8.73 -13.03
CA ASP A 443 -24.63 9.72 -13.03
C ASP A 443 -24.00 9.92 -14.41
N LEU A 444 -23.68 8.84 -15.11
CA LEU A 444 -23.15 8.88 -16.48
C LEU A 444 -24.14 9.57 -17.42
N ARG A 445 -25.42 9.21 -17.37
CA ARG A 445 -26.45 9.83 -18.23
C ARG A 445 -26.58 11.33 -17.96
N PHE A 446 -26.64 11.70 -16.68
CA PHE A 446 -26.74 13.09 -16.28
C PHE A 446 -25.52 13.88 -16.75
N LYS A 447 -24.32 13.40 -16.43
CA LYS A 447 -23.07 14.14 -16.68
C LYS A 447 -22.72 14.20 -18.17
N ILE A 448 -22.88 13.09 -18.91
CA ILE A 448 -22.67 13.09 -20.37
C ILE A 448 -23.62 14.08 -21.04
N LYS A 449 -24.91 14.08 -20.67
CA LYS A 449 -25.88 15.03 -21.25
C LYS A 449 -25.51 16.48 -20.95
N GLU A 450 -25.07 16.76 -19.72
CA GLU A 450 -24.63 18.11 -19.32
C GLU A 450 -23.39 18.57 -20.10
N MET A 451 -22.38 17.71 -20.25
CA MET A 451 -21.17 18.01 -21.00
C MET A 451 -21.43 18.14 -22.52
N GLU A 452 -22.30 17.30 -23.09
CA GLU A 452 -22.73 17.41 -24.49
C GLU A 452 -23.49 18.72 -24.74
N ASN A 453 -24.37 19.13 -23.82
CA ASN A 453 -25.08 20.42 -23.92
C ASN A 453 -24.12 21.63 -23.84
N ARG A 454 -23.00 21.51 -23.12
CA ARG A 454 -21.94 22.53 -23.08
C ARG A 454 -21.02 22.48 -24.31
N GLY A 455 -21.15 21.47 -25.16
CA GLY A 455 -20.29 21.27 -26.33
C GLY A 455 -18.86 20.82 -25.99
N VAL A 456 -18.62 20.32 -24.77
CA VAL A 456 -17.27 19.90 -24.32
C VAL A 456 -17.03 18.40 -24.40
N LEU A 457 -18.06 17.63 -24.78
CA LEU A 457 -17.99 16.19 -25.01
C LEU A 457 -18.88 15.81 -26.20
N GLY A 458 -18.46 14.84 -27.00
CA GLY A 458 -19.16 14.34 -28.18
C GLY A 458 -18.70 14.96 -29.49
N ASN A 459 -17.69 15.84 -29.45
CA ASN A 459 -17.27 16.65 -30.59
C ASN A 459 -15.85 16.34 -31.08
N MET A 460 -15.06 15.61 -30.29
CA MET A 460 -13.70 15.21 -30.65
C MET A 460 -13.62 13.73 -31.01
N ILE A 461 -12.63 13.37 -31.82
CA ILE A 461 -12.25 11.99 -32.11
C ILE A 461 -10.89 11.68 -31.51
N TYR A 462 -10.72 10.45 -31.03
CA TYR A 462 -9.44 9.98 -30.52
C TYR A 462 -8.50 9.59 -31.66
N ASP A 463 -7.28 10.13 -31.65
CA ASP A 463 -6.17 9.75 -32.51
C ASP A 463 -5.23 8.82 -31.75
N ALA A 464 -5.22 7.53 -32.12
CA ALA A 464 -4.41 6.53 -31.43
C ALA A 464 -2.91 6.68 -31.68
N GLY A 465 -2.52 7.32 -32.80
CA GLY A 465 -1.12 7.56 -33.14
C GLY A 465 -0.50 8.68 -32.31
N LEU A 466 -1.28 9.70 -31.98
CA LEU A 466 -0.86 10.81 -31.12
C LEU A 466 -1.19 10.59 -29.64
N ASN A 467 -2.09 9.66 -29.32
CA ASN A 467 -2.70 9.54 -27.99
C ASN A 467 -3.31 10.88 -27.57
N GLU A 468 -4.14 11.47 -28.43
CA GLU A 468 -4.78 12.78 -28.23
C GLU A 468 -6.19 12.83 -28.85
N PHE A 469 -6.93 13.89 -28.57
CA PHE A 469 -8.26 14.16 -29.12
C PHE A 469 -8.21 15.33 -30.11
N ARG A 470 -8.91 15.20 -31.25
CA ARG A 470 -8.91 16.19 -32.35
C ARG A 470 -10.29 16.43 -32.95
#